data_AF-E9EA15-F1
#
_entry.id   AF-E9EA15-F1
#
_cell.length_a   1.000
_cell.length_b   1.000
_cell.length_c   1.000
_cell.angle_alpha   90.00
_cell.angle_beta   90.00
_cell.angle_gamma   90.00
#
_symmetry.space_group_name_H-M   'P 1'
#
loop_
_entity.id
_entity.type
_entity.pdbx_description
1 polymer ?
#
loop_
_entity_poly.entity_id
_entity_poly.type
_entity_poly.pdbx_seq_one_letter_code
_entity_poly.pdbx_strand_id
1 'polypeptide(L)'
;MKSTLARFRAKFTGKNVPWVRRIVDQYVAYVEEHHSELKVHKTPYAKFHGDPHASPKTNDPFHASVAFRKKKDFKGSGFSLHVYPDGTVIASKSGFPSLQMPSATAEELGDNAYWLNPQYVQQWKAQNEASSSNQSSSRGGQSSPSRGSSSDKATGKAKASDKAGYQQDPTTGAIYRYLENSAAVYLHPKYQREYYYDEEGTTVWL
;
A
#
# COMPACT_ATOMS: atom_id res chain seq x y z
N MET A 1 10.56 0.79 -33.52
CA MET A 1 10.35 1.41 -32.19
C MET A 1 11.34 0.78 -31.22
N LYS A 2 12.35 1.52 -30.76
CA LYS A 2 13.38 1.00 -29.84
C LYS A 2 12.89 1.18 -28.40
N SER A 3 12.13 0.22 -27.87
CA SER A 3 11.87 0.15 -26.43
C SER A 3 12.94 -0.71 -25.77
N THR A 4 14.04 -0.07 -25.37
CA THR A 4 15.07 -0.66 -24.52
C THR A 4 15.28 0.24 -23.30
N LEU A 5 14.19 0.68 -22.67
CA LEU A 5 14.25 1.10 -21.27
C LEU A 5 14.40 -0.18 -20.45
N ALA A 6 15.62 -0.50 -20.07
CA ALA A 6 15.88 -1.52 -19.06
C ALA A 6 15.02 -1.16 -17.84
N ARG A 7 13.94 -1.94 -17.61
CA ARG A 7 13.06 -1.76 -16.45
C ARG A 7 13.93 -1.78 -15.21
N PHE A 8 13.80 -0.77 -14.36
CA PHE A 8 14.56 -0.72 -13.12
C PHE A 8 14.30 -2.00 -12.33
N ARG A 9 15.38 -2.58 -11.82
CA ARG A 9 15.31 -3.75 -10.97
C ARG A 9 16.08 -3.48 -9.70
N ALA A 10 15.37 -3.46 -8.58
CA ALA A 10 15.98 -3.22 -7.28
C ALA A 10 16.94 -4.37 -6.93
N LYS A 11 18.06 -4.02 -6.32
CA LYS A 11 19.06 -4.94 -5.79
C LYS A 11 18.66 -5.30 -4.36
N PHE A 12 17.93 -6.40 -4.23
CA PHE A 12 17.46 -6.90 -2.94
C PHE A 12 18.59 -7.52 -2.10
N THR A 13 18.51 -7.29 -0.81
CA THR A 13 19.35 -7.89 0.23
C THR A 13 18.48 -8.33 1.43
N GLY A 14 18.98 -9.23 2.27
CA GLY A 14 18.22 -9.81 3.37
C GLY A 14 17.58 -11.15 3.01
N LYS A 15 16.66 -11.62 3.87
CA LYS A 15 15.97 -12.89 3.66
C LYS A 15 15.06 -12.80 2.44
N ASN A 16 15.09 -13.83 1.60
CA ASN A 16 14.26 -13.86 0.40
C ASN A 16 12.81 -14.20 0.79
N VAL A 17 11.87 -13.32 0.45
CA VAL A 17 10.43 -13.56 0.59
C VAL A 17 9.80 -13.41 -0.81
N PRO A 18 9.62 -14.51 -1.56
CA PRO A 18 9.31 -14.46 -2.99
C PRO A 18 8.07 -13.63 -3.35
N TRP A 19 6.95 -13.84 -2.64
CA TRP A 19 5.71 -13.09 -2.91
C TRP A 19 5.88 -11.59 -2.69
N VAL A 20 6.60 -11.19 -1.65
CA VAL A 20 6.89 -9.78 -1.38
C VAL A 20 7.74 -9.19 -2.49
N ARG A 21 8.79 -9.92 -2.93
CA ARG A 21 9.66 -9.46 -4.01
C ARG A 21 8.86 -9.23 -5.29
N ARG A 22 7.99 -10.17 -5.66
CA ARG A 22 7.10 -10.05 -6.84
C ARG A 22 6.21 -8.81 -6.74
N ILE A 23 5.53 -8.62 -5.62
CA ILE A 23 4.64 -7.48 -5.39
C ILE A 23 5.42 -6.16 -5.43
N VAL A 24 6.60 -6.11 -4.80
CA VAL A 24 7.45 -4.92 -4.79
C VAL A 24 7.98 -4.58 -6.19
N ASP A 25 8.40 -5.58 -6.97
CA ASP A 25 8.84 -5.36 -8.36
C ASP A 25 7.70 -4.77 -9.20
N GLN A 26 6.45 -5.23 -9.01
CA GLN A 26 5.26 -4.67 -9.68
C GLN A 26 4.94 -3.25 -9.21
N TYR A 27 4.97 -2.99 -7.90
CA TYR A 27 4.77 -1.66 -7.33
C TYR A 27 5.77 -0.67 -7.92
N VAL A 28 7.06 -1.04 -7.96
CA VAL A 28 8.11 -0.15 -8.48
C VAL A 28 7.92 0.09 -9.97
N ALA A 29 7.60 -0.93 -10.76
CA ALA A 29 7.32 -0.77 -12.18
C ALA A 29 6.16 0.21 -12.41
N TYR A 30 5.05 0.06 -11.66
CA TYR A 30 3.91 0.97 -11.75
C TYR A 30 4.30 2.42 -11.41
N VAL A 31 5.03 2.61 -10.31
CA VAL A 31 5.47 3.94 -9.87
C VAL A 31 6.44 4.58 -10.85
N GLU A 32 7.33 3.82 -11.48
CA GLU A 32 8.21 4.39 -12.51
C GLU A 32 7.47 4.83 -13.76
N GLU A 33 6.45 4.08 -14.16
CA GLU A 33 5.64 4.36 -15.34
C GLU A 33 4.68 5.54 -15.12
N HIS A 34 3.97 5.56 -13.99
CA HIS A 34 2.87 6.49 -13.75
C HIS A 34 3.25 7.66 -12.83
N HIS A 35 4.37 7.56 -12.11
CA HIS A 35 4.83 8.54 -11.11
C HIS A 35 6.34 8.81 -11.23
N SER A 36 6.80 9.04 -12.47
CA SER A 36 8.22 9.23 -12.80
C SER A 36 8.90 10.36 -12.00
N GLU A 37 8.14 11.34 -11.51
CA GLU A 37 8.58 12.43 -10.64
C GLU A 37 9.15 11.95 -9.30
N LEU A 38 8.74 10.77 -8.83
CA LEU A 38 9.20 10.16 -7.58
C LEU A 38 10.61 9.54 -7.70
N LYS A 39 11.12 9.37 -8.93
CA LYS A 39 12.52 8.97 -9.24
C LYS A 39 12.99 7.74 -8.47
N VAL A 40 12.16 6.69 -8.42
CA VAL A 40 12.45 5.43 -7.70
C VAL A 40 13.75 4.77 -8.15
N HIS A 41 14.10 4.91 -9.44
CA HIS A 41 15.38 4.47 -9.99
C HIS A 41 16.62 5.00 -9.23
N LYS A 42 16.52 6.13 -8.52
CA LYS A 42 17.62 6.70 -7.72
C LYS A 42 17.87 5.95 -6.42
N THR A 43 16.98 5.05 -6.01
CA THR A 43 17.12 4.21 -4.81
C THR A 43 17.21 2.72 -5.18
N PRO A 44 18.28 2.27 -5.85
CA PRO A 44 18.39 0.93 -6.41
C PRO A 44 18.58 -0.19 -5.38
N TYR A 45 18.82 0.12 -4.11
CA TYR A 45 19.08 -0.91 -3.10
C TYR A 45 17.85 -1.13 -2.24
N ALA A 46 17.34 -2.38 -2.26
CA ALA A 46 16.20 -2.80 -1.46
C ALA A 46 16.62 -3.79 -0.36
N LYS A 47 16.04 -3.70 0.83
CA LYS A 47 16.31 -4.64 1.93
C LYS A 47 15.03 -5.04 2.63
N PHE A 48 14.85 -6.35 2.79
CA PHE A 48 13.82 -6.92 3.64
C PHE A 48 14.17 -6.72 5.12
N HIS A 49 13.23 -6.20 5.89
CA HIS A 49 13.34 -6.05 7.33
C HIS A 49 12.70 -7.24 8.03
N GLY A 50 13.54 -8.20 8.44
CA GLY A 50 13.11 -9.38 9.16
C GLY A 50 12.20 -10.29 8.32
N ASP A 51 11.52 -11.19 9.01
CA ASP A 51 10.46 -12.01 8.44
C ASP A 51 9.13 -11.25 8.38
N PRO A 52 8.24 -11.58 7.45
CA PRO A 52 6.87 -11.10 7.49
C PRO A 52 6.23 -11.47 8.84
N HIS A 53 5.58 -10.51 9.47
CA HIS A 53 5.01 -10.66 10.80
C HIS A 53 3.81 -9.74 10.96
N ALA A 54 2.93 -10.09 11.91
CA ALA A 54 1.92 -9.17 12.40
C ALA A 54 2.49 -8.39 13.59
N SER A 55 2.04 -7.15 13.78
CA SER A 55 2.43 -6.28 14.89
C SER A 55 1.20 -5.96 15.75
N PRO A 56 0.86 -6.80 16.76
CA PRO A 56 -0.29 -6.57 17.64
C PRO A 56 -0.26 -5.19 18.31
N LYS A 57 0.93 -4.73 18.72
CA LYS A 57 1.14 -3.44 19.40
C LYS A 57 0.66 -2.24 18.58
N THR A 58 0.79 -2.30 17.27
CA THR A 58 0.39 -1.21 16.36
C THR A 58 -0.89 -1.54 15.60
N ASN A 59 -1.56 -2.64 15.96
CA ASN A 59 -2.69 -3.21 15.24
C ASN A 59 -2.45 -3.35 13.72
N ASP A 60 -1.20 -3.64 13.34
CA ASP A 60 -0.79 -3.78 11.95
C ASP A 60 -0.79 -5.29 11.61
N PRO A 61 -1.65 -5.77 10.70
CA PRO A 61 -1.77 -7.19 10.40
C PRO A 61 -0.50 -7.70 9.73
N PHE A 62 -0.46 -9.00 9.43
CA PHE A 62 0.71 -9.63 8.84
C PHE A 62 1.17 -8.93 7.56
N HIS A 63 2.42 -8.47 7.57
CA HIS A 63 3.02 -7.73 6.47
C HIS A 63 4.53 -7.96 6.43
N ALA A 64 5.12 -7.65 5.29
CA ALA A 64 6.55 -7.53 5.12
C ALA A 64 6.96 -6.06 5.00
N SER A 65 8.14 -5.72 5.50
CA SER A 65 8.70 -4.38 5.39
C SER A 65 9.92 -4.37 4.46
N VAL A 66 9.92 -3.49 3.45
CA VAL A 66 11.02 -3.35 2.50
C VAL A 66 11.52 -1.91 2.47
N ALA A 67 12.81 -1.70 2.74
CA ALA A 67 13.44 -0.37 2.67
C ALA A 67 14.19 -0.18 1.36
N PHE A 68 14.01 0.97 0.72
CA PHE A 68 14.71 1.40 -0.49
C PHE A 68 15.69 2.52 -0.18
N ARG A 69 16.94 2.42 -0.66
CA ARG A 69 18.00 3.40 -0.39
C ARG A 69 18.88 3.64 -1.62
N LYS A 70 19.56 4.79 -1.62
CA LYS A 70 20.53 5.19 -2.66
C LYS A 70 21.85 4.42 -2.56
N LYS A 71 22.22 3.97 -1.36
CA LYS A 71 23.50 3.31 -1.06
C LYS A 71 23.25 1.90 -0.50
N LYS A 72 24.17 0.98 -0.80
CA LYS A 72 24.11 -0.44 -0.38
C LYS A 72 24.25 -0.64 1.12
N ASP A 73 24.86 0.30 1.84
CA ASP A 73 24.97 0.28 3.30
C ASP A 73 23.66 0.66 4.02
N PHE A 74 22.60 0.97 3.24
CA PHE A 74 21.28 1.40 3.70
C PHE A 74 21.29 2.65 4.59
N LYS A 75 22.36 3.44 4.55
CA LYS A 75 22.43 4.73 5.26
C LYS A 75 21.77 5.85 4.45
N GLY A 76 21.22 6.83 5.17
CA GLY A 76 20.65 8.05 4.59
C GLY A 76 19.21 7.91 4.10
N SER A 77 18.81 8.85 3.24
CA SER A 77 17.42 9.02 2.80
C SER A 77 16.94 7.91 1.85
N GLY A 78 15.67 7.55 1.98
CA GLY A 78 14.95 6.71 1.03
C GLY A 78 13.48 6.62 1.42
N PHE A 79 12.84 5.50 1.09
CA PHE A 79 11.47 5.20 1.53
C PHE A 79 11.38 3.74 1.98
N SER A 80 10.27 3.35 2.60
CA SER A 80 9.97 1.95 2.86
C SER A 80 8.55 1.61 2.44
N LEU A 81 8.29 0.34 2.23
CA LEU A 81 6.98 -0.22 1.89
C LEU A 81 6.58 -1.22 2.96
N HIS A 82 5.33 -1.15 3.40
CA HIS A 82 4.61 -2.24 4.05
C HIS A 82 3.85 -2.99 2.96
N VAL A 83 4.07 -4.29 2.87
CA VAL A 83 3.50 -5.15 1.82
C VAL A 83 2.68 -6.22 2.50
N TYR A 84 1.38 -6.24 2.20
CA TYR A 84 0.42 -7.15 2.81
C TYR A 84 0.12 -8.33 1.85
N PRO A 85 -0.23 -9.51 2.39
CA PRO A 85 -0.55 -10.69 1.59
C PRO A 85 -1.71 -10.47 0.61
N ASP A 86 -2.68 -9.65 0.98
CA ASP A 86 -3.80 -9.29 0.11
C ASP A 86 -3.37 -8.45 -1.11
N GLY A 87 -2.10 -8.05 -1.20
CA GLY A 87 -1.56 -7.23 -2.27
C GLY A 87 -1.56 -5.73 -1.97
N THR A 88 -2.10 -5.31 -0.83
CA THR A 88 -2.00 -3.92 -0.39
C THR A 88 -0.52 -3.56 -0.20
N VAL A 89 -0.10 -2.43 -0.77
CA VAL A 89 1.24 -1.87 -0.57
C VAL A 89 1.11 -0.44 -0.08
N ILE A 90 1.68 -0.16 1.09
CA ILE A 90 1.66 1.18 1.71
C ILE A 90 3.08 1.70 1.79
N ALA A 91 3.33 2.84 1.17
CA ALA A 91 4.61 3.54 1.31
C ALA A 91 4.65 4.37 2.60
N SER A 92 5.77 4.31 3.33
CA SER A 92 5.99 5.10 4.55
C SER A 92 6.24 6.59 4.28
N LYS A 93 6.63 6.93 3.04
CA LYS A 93 6.98 8.30 2.65
C LYS A 93 5.81 8.96 1.95
N SER A 94 5.41 10.14 2.43
CA SER A 94 4.39 10.96 1.78
C SER A 94 4.73 11.27 0.32
N GLY A 95 3.70 11.33 -0.51
CA GLY A 95 3.81 11.54 -1.96
C GLY A 95 3.99 10.25 -2.77
N PHE A 96 4.36 9.13 -2.15
CA PHE A 96 4.29 7.82 -2.80
C PHE A 96 2.86 7.27 -2.69
N PRO A 97 2.32 6.66 -3.76
CA PRO A 97 0.97 6.11 -3.73
C PRO A 97 0.91 4.84 -2.88
N SER A 98 -0.21 4.64 -2.20
CA SER A 98 -0.57 3.31 -1.69
C SER A 98 -1.32 2.58 -2.80
N LEU A 99 -0.88 1.38 -3.15
CA LEU A 99 -1.39 0.65 -4.31
C LEU A 99 -1.93 -0.72 -3.90
N GLN A 100 -2.91 -1.21 -4.65
CA GLN A 100 -3.35 -2.59 -4.60
C GLN A 100 -2.66 -3.36 -5.73
N MET A 101 -1.83 -4.33 -5.37
CA MET A 101 -1.16 -5.25 -6.28
C MET A 101 -1.88 -6.60 -6.31
N PRO A 102 -1.61 -7.46 -7.31
CA PRO A 102 -1.97 -8.87 -7.25
C PRO A 102 -1.51 -9.52 -5.94
N SER A 103 -2.45 -10.11 -5.21
CA SER A 103 -2.23 -10.73 -3.90
C SER A 103 -1.16 -11.84 -3.95
N ALA A 104 -0.64 -12.20 -2.79
CA ALA A 104 0.10 -13.44 -2.61
C ALA A 104 -0.83 -14.65 -2.78
N THR A 105 -0.31 -15.78 -3.26
CA THR A 105 -1.09 -17.02 -3.30
C THR A 105 -0.99 -17.78 -1.98
N ALA A 106 -1.90 -18.72 -1.75
CA ALA A 106 -1.86 -19.58 -0.56
C ALA A 106 -0.56 -20.40 -0.52
N GLU A 107 -0.10 -20.89 -1.68
CA GLU A 107 1.13 -21.67 -1.83
C GLU A 107 2.37 -20.83 -1.48
N GLU A 108 2.39 -19.55 -1.89
CA GLU A 108 3.48 -18.64 -1.56
C GLU A 108 3.55 -18.31 -0.05
N LEU A 109 2.41 -18.34 0.65
CA LEU A 109 2.32 -18.03 2.09
C LEU A 109 2.47 -19.27 2.99
N GLY A 110 2.19 -20.46 2.47
CA GLY A 110 2.19 -21.71 3.24
C GLY A 110 1.28 -21.62 4.45
N ASP A 111 1.83 -21.90 5.63
CA ASP A 111 1.08 -21.85 6.90
C ASP A 111 0.46 -20.48 7.20
N ASN A 112 0.90 -19.40 6.55
CA ASN A 112 0.35 -18.05 6.74
C ASN A 112 -0.78 -17.71 5.76
N ALA A 113 -1.27 -18.66 4.96
CA ALA A 113 -2.32 -18.42 3.97
C ALA A 113 -3.63 -17.91 4.58
N TYR A 114 -3.90 -18.19 5.85
CA TYR A 114 -5.08 -17.67 6.56
C TYR A 114 -5.12 -16.13 6.64
N TRP A 115 -3.98 -15.44 6.48
CA TRP A 115 -3.92 -13.98 6.37
C TRP A 115 -4.53 -13.41 5.09
N LEU A 116 -4.77 -14.25 4.08
CA LEU A 116 -5.52 -13.85 2.88
C LEU A 116 -7.03 -13.72 3.16
N ASN A 117 -7.54 -14.31 4.24
CA ASN A 117 -8.96 -14.23 4.58
C ASN A 117 -9.27 -12.86 5.23
N PRO A 118 -10.06 -11.98 4.57
CA PRO A 118 -10.39 -10.67 5.11
C PRO A 118 -11.13 -10.73 6.45
N GLN A 119 -11.97 -11.76 6.67
CA GLN A 119 -12.69 -11.93 7.93
C GLN A 119 -11.74 -12.23 9.08
N TYR A 120 -10.74 -13.08 8.86
CA TYR A 120 -9.71 -13.35 9.85
C TYR A 120 -8.94 -12.08 10.20
N VAL A 121 -8.51 -11.29 9.19
CA VAL A 121 -7.79 -10.03 9.39
C VAL A 121 -8.63 -9.04 10.20
N GLN A 122 -9.92 -8.92 9.91
CA GLN A 122 -10.84 -8.05 10.65
C GLN A 122 -11.01 -8.51 12.11
N GLN A 123 -11.21 -9.81 12.34
CA GLN A 123 -11.32 -10.36 13.69
C GLN A 123 -10.03 -10.15 14.50
N TRP A 124 -8.87 -10.42 13.89
CA TRP A 124 -7.58 -10.21 14.53
C TRP A 124 -7.37 -8.74 14.92
N LYS A 125 -7.75 -7.80 14.03
CA LYS A 125 -7.69 -6.36 14.34
C LYS A 125 -8.60 -5.96 15.49
N ALA A 126 -9.86 -6.41 15.46
CA ALA A 126 -10.83 -6.10 16.52
C ALA A 126 -10.37 -6.63 17.89
N GLN A 127 -9.79 -7.83 17.93
CA GLN A 127 -9.24 -8.42 19.17
C GLN A 127 -8.08 -7.60 19.75
N ASN A 128 -7.18 -7.08 18.91
CA ASN A 128 -6.05 -6.29 19.36
C ASN A 128 -6.45 -4.87 19.78
N GLU A 129 -7.44 -4.27 19.11
CA GLU A 129 -8.01 -2.99 19.55
C GLU A 129 -8.64 -3.12 20.93
N ALA A 130 -9.48 -4.15 21.15
CA ALA A 130 -10.10 -4.44 22.44
C ALA A 130 -9.08 -4.75 23.55
N SER A 131 -7.95 -5.39 23.19
CA SER A 131 -6.87 -5.68 24.15
C SER A 131 -6.09 -4.43 24.54
N SER A 132 -5.94 -3.47 23.62
CA SER A 132 -5.28 -2.20 23.89
C SER A 132 -6.10 -1.29 24.83
N SER A 133 -7.44 -1.38 24.78
CA SER A 133 -8.32 -0.63 25.68
C SER A 133 -8.40 -1.19 27.11
N ASN A 134 -8.04 -2.47 27.33
CA ASN A 134 -8.07 -3.10 28.65
C ASN A 134 -6.75 -2.96 29.45
N GLN A 135 -5.72 -2.32 28.89
CA GLN A 135 -4.44 -2.08 29.56
C GLN A 135 -4.29 -0.66 30.15
N SER A 136 -5.38 0.10 30.31
CA SER A 136 -5.34 1.36 31.07
C SER A 136 -5.42 1.11 32.58
N SER A 137 -4.40 0.47 33.17
CA SER A 137 -4.21 0.42 34.62
C SER A 137 -2.93 1.15 35.02
N SER A 138 -3.12 2.38 35.49
CA SER A 138 -2.29 3.11 36.46
C SER A 138 -0.77 3.09 36.30
N ARG A 139 -0.21 4.19 35.77
CA ARG A 139 1.03 4.77 36.30
C ARG A 139 1.03 6.28 36.09
N GLY A 140 0.98 7.01 37.20
CA GLY A 140 0.93 8.46 37.26
C GLY A 140 2.19 9.12 36.72
N GLY A 141 2.02 10.35 36.25
CA GLY A 141 3.12 11.18 35.74
C GLY A 141 2.63 12.60 35.43
N GLN A 142 2.67 13.43 36.47
CA GLN A 142 2.83 14.90 36.47
C GLN A 142 2.20 15.73 35.34
N SER A 143 1.14 16.43 35.73
CA SER A 143 0.61 17.62 35.08
C SER A 143 1.60 18.79 35.16
N SER A 144 1.81 19.49 34.04
CA SER A 144 1.91 20.95 34.03
C SER A 144 1.43 21.49 32.68
N PRO A 145 0.76 22.66 32.68
CA PRO A 145 -0.23 23.00 31.66
C PRO A 145 0.30 24.00 30.64
N SER A 146 -0.16 23.92 29.40
CA SER A 146 -0.17 25.09 28.51
C SER A 146 -1.37 25.06 27.57
N ARG A 147 -2.22 26.08 27.76
CA ARG A 147 -3.00 26.88 26.79
C ARG A 147 -2.98 26.31 25.35
N GLY A 148 -4.07 25.90 24.73
CA GLY A 148 -5.36 26.57 24.66
C GLY A 148 -5.53 27.15 23.25
N SER A 149 -6.44 26.59 22.45
CA SER A 149 -7.35 27.31 21.54
C SER A 149 -8.06 26.29 20.65
N SER A 150 -9.33 26.05 20.97
CA SER A 150 -10.33 25.52 20.06
C SER A 150 -10.69 26.55 18.99
N SER A 151 -10.82 26.13 17.75
CA SER A 151 -11.77 26.71 16.81
C SER A 151 -12.01 25.76 15.65
N ASP A 152 -13.23 25.24 15.61
CA ASP A 152 -13.86 24.59 14.45
C ASP A 152 -13.77 25.46 13.20
N LYS A 153 -13.43 24.85 12.04
CA LYS A 153 -14.17 25.09 10.80
C LYS A 153 -13.82 24.08 9.69
N ALA A 154 -14.81 23.25 9.42
CA ALA A 154 -15.30 22.74 8.14
C ALA A 154 -14.57 23.07 6.81
N THR A 155 -14.78 22.14 5.88
CA THR A 155 -14.74 22.22 4.40
C THR A 155 -13.38 22.19 3.71
N GLY A 156 -12.93 20.97 3.42
CA GLY A 156 -11.96 20.68 2.34
C GLY A 156 -12.64 19.84 1.27
N LYS A 157 -13.37 20.49 0.35
CA LYS A 157 -13.75 19.92 -0.95
C LYS A 157 -12.46 19.42 -1.60
N ALA A 158 -12.28 18.11 -1.71
CA ALA A 158 -11.17 17.55 -2.47
C ALA A 158 -11.33 18.04 -3.92
N LYS A 159 -10.39 18.88 -4.36
CA LYS A 159 -10.23 19.25 -5.76
C LYS A 159 -10.07 17.96 -6.55
N ALA A 160 -11.08 17.60 -7.32
CA ALA A 160 -10.94 16.66 -8.41
C ALA A 160 -9.78 17.17 -9.28
N SER A 161 -8.69 16.43 -9.31
CA SER A 161 -7.69 16.60 -10.34
C SER A 161 -8.39 16.31 -11.66
N ASP A 162 -8.27 17.22 -12.61
CA ASP A 162 -8.71 17.08 -14.00
C ASP A 162 -8.09 15.80 -14.61
N LYS A 163 -8.74 14.65 -14.41
CA LYS A 163 -8.46 13.43 -15.15
C LYS A 163 -9.40 13.41 -16.35
N ALA A 164 -8.97 14.06 -17.43
CA ALA A 164 -9.68 14.05 -18.70
C ALA A 164 -10.04 12.60 -19.09
N GLY A 165 -11.35 12.31 -19.20
CA GLY A 165 -11.88 11.03 -19.68
C GLY A 165 -12.54 10.12 -18.64
N TYR A 166 -12.51 10.45 -17.35
CA TYR A 166 -13.27 9.69 -16.34
C TYR A 166 -14.67 10.26 -16.11
N GLN A 167 -15.62 9.35 -15.98
CA GLN A 167 -17.01 9.57 -15.61
C GLN A 167 -17.24 9.04 -14.20
N GLN A 168 -18.26 9.54 -13.52
CA GLN A 168 -18.68 9.04 -12.22
C GLN A 168 -20.06 8.40 -12.36
N ASP A 169 -20.18 7.16 -11.92
CA ASP A 169 -21.47 6.47 -11.83
C ASP A 169 -22.31 7.14 -10.74
N PRO A 170 -23.48 7.71 -11.07
CA PRO A 170 -24.33 8.41 -10.10
C PRO A 170 -24.96 7.49 -9.05
N THR A 171 -25.02 6.18 -9.32
CA THR A 171 -25.63 5.18 -8.44
C THR A 171 -24.62 4.63 -7.44
N THR A 172 -23.44 4.24 -7.93
CA THR A 172 -22.41 3.59 -7.11
C THR A 172 -21.35 4.57 -6.60
N GLY A 173 -21.28 5.76 -7.20
CA GLY A 173 -20.20 6.72 -6.96
C GLY A 173 -18.86 6.30 -7.59
N ALA A 174 -18.80 5.18 -8.30
CA ALA A 174 -17.59 4.65 -8.90
C ALA A 174 -17.07 5.58 -10.01
N ILE A 175 -15.75 5.78 -10.05
CA ILE A 175 -15.10 6.57 -11.11
C ILE A 175 -14.64 5.59 -12.18
N TYR A 176 -14.97 5.82 -13.45
CA TYR A 176 -14.65 4.89 -14.54
C TYR A 176 -14.35 5.61 -15.86
N ARG A 177 -13.71 4.93 -16.80
CA ARG A 177 -13.56 5.36 -18.20
C ARG A 177 -13.70 4.16 -19.14
N TYR A 178 -13.94 4.42 -20.42
CA TYR A 178 -13.91 3.38 -21.46
C TYR A 178 -12.54 3.33 -22.13
N LEU A 179 -12.04 2.11 -22.35
CA LEU A 179 -10.91 1.84 -23.24
C LEU A 179 -11.36 1.94 -24.71
N GLU A 180 -10.41 1.96 -25.64
CA GLU A 180 -10.69 2.01 -27.08
C GLU A 180 -11.52 0.80 -27.57
N ASN A 181 -11.40 -0.34 -26.89
CA ASN A 181 -12.20 -1.54 -27.14
C ASN A 181 -13.59 -1.52 -26.46
N SER A 182 -14.02 -0.36 -25.95
CA SER A 182 -15.28 -0.16 -25.21
C SER A 182 -15.39 -0.92 -23.88
N ALA A 183 -14.31 -1.53 -23.37
CA ALA A 183 -14.31 -2.10 -22.03
C ALA A 183 -14.28 -0.98 -20.97
N ALA A 184 -15.11 -1.11 -19.93
CA ALA A 184 -15.11 -0.19 -18.80
C ALA A 184 -13.97 -0.53 -17.83
N VAL A 185 -13.19 0.48 -17.45
CA VAL A 185 -12.19 0.38 -16.39
C VAL A 185 -12.51 1.38 -15.30
N TYR A 186 -12.42 0.95 -14.05
CA TYR A 186 -12.78 1.69 -12.85
C TYR A 186 -11.53 2.17 -12.13
N LEU A 187 -11.54 3.38 -11.59
CA LEU A 187 -10.47 3.92 -10.77
C LEU A 187 -10.83 3.73 -9.30
N HIS A 188 -10.04 2.92 -8.58
CA HIS A 188 -10.30 2.70 -7.16
C HIS A 188 -9.95 3.96 -6.34
N PRO A 189 -10.89 4.51 -5.53
CA PRO A 189 -10.71 5.81 -4.88
C PRO A 189 -9.55 5.83 -3.88
N LYS A 190 -9.33 4.71 -3.18
CA LYS A 190 -8.25 4.59 -2.17
C LYS A 190 -6.88 4.30 -2.78
N TYR A 191 -6.85 3.52 -3.87
CA TYR A 191 -5.60 2.98 -4.42
C TYR A 191 -5.14 3.72 -5.67
N GLN A 192 -5.98 4.63 -6.19
CA GLN A 192 -5.70 5.44 -7.37
C GLN A 192 -5.22 4.63 -8.58
N ARG A 193 -5.62 3.35 -8.63
CA ARG A 193 -5.27 2.37 -9.65
C ARG A 193 -6.53 1.91 -10.38
N GLU A 194 -6.36 1.64 -11.67
CA GLU A 194 -7.44 1.14 -12.50
C GLU A 194 -7.67 -0.35 -12.27
N TYR A 195 -8.92 -0.79 -12.39
CA TYR A 195 -9.31 -2.18 -12.36
C TYR A 195 -10.51 -2.42 -13.28
N TYR A 196 -10.75 -3.67 -13.65
CA TYR A 196 -11.98 -4.09 -14.32
C TYR A 196 -12.49 -5.37 -13.67
N TYR A 197 -13.70 -5.78 -14.02
CA TYR A 197 -14.24 -7.08 -13.64
C TYR A 197 -14.06 -8.04 -14.81
N ASP A 198 -13.48 -9.21 -14.58
CA ASP A 198 -13.43 -10.27 -15.58
C ASP A 198 -14.80 -10.94 -15.78
N GLU A 199 -14.87 -11.96 -16.64
CA GLU A 199 -16.12 -12.65 -17.00
C GLU A 199 -16.76 -13.33 -15.78
N GLU A 200 -15.96 -13.68 -14.79
CA GLU A 200 -16.36 -14.28 -13.52
C GLU A 200 -16.75 -13.23 -12.46
N GLY A 201 -16.64 -11.94 -12.77
CA GLY A 201 -16.92 -10.84 -11.84
C GLY A 201 -15.81 -10.60 -10.82
N THR A 202 -14.61 -11.15 -11.04
CA THR A 202 -13.43 -10.94 -10.20
C THR A 202 -12.74 -9.64 -10.57
N THR A 203 -12.25 -8.92 -9.55
CA THR A 203 -11.52 -7.67 -9.76
C THR A 203 -10.11 -7.93 -10.29
N VAL A 204 -9.82 -7.43 -11.49
CA VAL A 204 -8.50 -7.47 -12.11
C VAL A 204 -7.89 -6.07 -12.14
N TRP A 205 -6.74 -5.90 -11.50
CA TRP A 205 -6.03 -4.61 -11.41
C TRP A 205 -5.12 -4.38 -12.61
N LEU A 206 -5.25 -3.21 -13.26
CA LEU A 206 -4.44 -2.75 -14.38
C LEU A 206 -3.18 -2.05 -13.91
#